data_AF-A0A0B5HP93-F1
#
_entry.id   AF-A0A0B5HP93-F1
#
_cell.length_a   1.000
_cell.length_b   1.000
_cell.length_c   1.000
_cell.angle_alpha   90.00
_cell.angle_beta   90.00
_cell.angle_gamma   90.00
#
_symmetry.space_group_name_H-M   'P 1'
#
loop_
_entity.id
_entity.type
_entity.pdbx_description
1 polymer ?
#
loop_
_entity_poly.entity_id
_entity_poly.type
_entity_poly.pdbx_seq_one_letter_code
_entity_poly.pdbx_strand_id
1 'polypeptide(L)'
;MSTLRVTAEVLTVHPHPDADALELAQVGLYRAVVAKGVYETGDVAVYIPEQAVLPLPLVEELGLTGRLAGGNSDRVKAVRLRGELSQGIVCRPGALAGTDLARAAADGVDFAEVLGITKWVPPIPPTMNGDVEVAPDLLPWVDIENLQRYPDVFEPGEPVVLTEKLHGTACLLTFHAEEGRVQVSSKGFGAKGLALQEDPRNLYWRAVHGHGLAGVAERLAERLGARRVGLFGEVYGSGVQDLAYGADARSETVGYALFDVSAEIDGHVRWFDPEAVLEAGEVALVPRLYSGPYDLDTVLAHASGRETVSGRETHLREGVVIRSATERYSPVTGGRAIAKAVSPAYLTRKGGTEFE
;
A
#
# COMPACT_ATOMS: atom_id res chain seq x y z
N MET A 1 -0.07 3.33 5.39
CA MET A 1 -1.06 2.25 5.22
C MET A 1 -2.31 2.81 4.58
N SER A 2 -3.00 2.08 3.69
CA SER A 2 -4.35 2.49 3.28
C SER A 2 -5.28 2.55 4.49
N THR A 3 -6.13 3.57 4.54
CA THR A 3 -7.10 3.76 5.63
C THR A 3 -8.10 2.61 5.63
N LEU A 4 -8.34 2.00 6.79
CA LEU A 4 -9.47 1.08 6.94
C LEU A 4 -10.74 1.92 6.89
N ARG A 5 -11.61 1.64 5.91
CA ARG A 5 -12.94 2.24 5.82
C ARG A 5 -13.95 1.17 5.47
N VAL A 6 -15.00 1.07 6.29
CA VAL A 6 -16.11 0.14 6.12
C VAL A 6 -17.31 0.95 5.64
N THR A 7 -17.61 0.90 4.35
CA THR A 7 -18.55 1.81 3.69
C THR A 7 -19.73 1.04 3.10
N ALA A 8 -20.86 1.72 2.92
CA ALA A 8 -21.94 1.22 2.08
C ALA A 8 -21.59 1.44 0.61
N GLU A 9 -21.84 0.44 -0.23
CA GLU A 9 -21.39 0.39 -1.62
C GLU A 9 -22.51 -0.16 -2.50
N VAL A 10 -22.64 0.40 -3.71
CA VAL A 10 -23.57 -0.11 -4.73
C VAL A 10 -22.95 -1.33 -5.40
N LEU A 11 -23.69 -2.43 -5.44
CA LEU A 11 -23.21 -3.71 -5.93
C LEU A 11 -23.53 -3.90 -7.42
N THR A 12 -22.58 -4.49 -8.14
CA THR A 12 -22.88 -5.20 -9.39
C THR A 12 -22.69 -6.69 -9.16
N VAL A 13 -23.74 -7.50 -9.37
CA VAL A 13 -23.71 -8.94 -9.11
C VAL A 13 -23.46 -9.69 -10.41
N HIS A 14 -22.48 -10.58 -10.40
CA HIS A 14 -22.12 -11.44 -11.52
C HIS A 14 -22.31 -12.92 -11.16
N PRO A 15 -22.68 -13.78 -12.12
CA PRO A 15 -22.68 -15.22 -11.89
C PRO A 15 -21.27 -15.71 -11.55
N HIS A 16 -21.17 -16.66 -10.62
CA HIS A 16 -19.91 -17.35 -10.38
C HIS A 16 -19.69 -18.39 -11.49
N PRO A 17 -18.53 -18.40 -12.18
CA PRO A 17 -18.30 -19.28 -13.33
C PRO A 17 -18.28 -20.77 -12.94
N ASP A 18 -17.72 -21.09 -11.78
CA ASP A 18 -17.50 -22.46 -11.32
C ASP A 18 -18.28 -22.84 -10.03
N ALA A 19 -19.44 -22.23 -9.77
CA ALA A 19 -20.27 -22.57 -8.61
C ALA A 19 -21.76 -22.21 -8.76
N ASP A 20 -22.65 -23.19 -8.56
CA ASP A 20 -24.09 -22.98 -8.70
C ASP A 20 -24.74 -22.22 -7.54
N ALA A 21 -24.14 -22.28 -6.35
CA ALA A 21 -24.68 -21.70 -5.11
C ALA A 21 -24.02 -20.37 -4.73
N LEU A 22 -23.10 -19.85 -5.55
CA LEU A 22 -22.33 -18.65 -5.29
C LEU A 22 -22.48 -17.64 -6.43
N GLU A 23 -22.27 -16.37 -6.10
CA GLU A 23 -22.21 -15.23 -7.02
C GLU A 23 -21.03 -14.33 -6.63
N LEU A 24 -20.70 -13.35 -7.49
CA LEU A 24 -19.67 -12.36 -7.24
C LEU A 24 -20.30 -10.99 -7.11
N ALA A 25 -20.30 -10.43 -5.89
CA ALA A 25 -20.67 -9.05 -5.65
C ALA A 25 -19.46 -8.15 -5.90
N GLN A 26 -19.55 -7.28 -6.90
CA GLN A 26 -18.52 -6.31 -7.24
C GLN A 26 -18.73 -4.99 -6.51
N VAL A 27 -17.66 -4.48 -5.91
CA VAL A 27 -17.56 -3.18 -5.21
C VAL A 27 -16.35 -2.44 -5.78
N GLY A 28 -16.56 -1.37 -6.55
CA GLY A 28 -15.49 -0.77 -7.35
C GLY A 28 -14.89 -1.81 -8.31
N LEU A 29 -13.59 -2.09 -8.20
CA LEU A 29 -12.92 -3.19 -8.91
C LEU A 29 -12.68 -4.43 -8.03
N TYR A 30 -13.11 -4.42 -6.76
CA TYR A 30 -13.08 -5.60 -5.91
C TYR A 30 -14.24 -6.54 -6.25
N ARG A 31 -14.05 -7.83 -6.01
CA ARG A 31 -15.11 -8.83 -6.04
C ARG A 31 -15.10 -9.62 -4.75
N ALA A 32 -16.26 -9.74 -4.11
CA ALA A 32 -16.48 -10.61 -2.97
C ALA A 32 -17.44 -11.74 -3.37
N VAL A 33 -17.10 -12.97 -3.00
CA VAL A 33 -17.98 -14.12 -3.22
C VAL A 33 -19.12 -14.06 -2.21
N VAL A 34 -20.35 -14.11 -2.71
CA VAL A 34 -21.58 -14.07 -1.94
C VAL A 34 -22.43 -15.31 -2.23
N ALA A 35 -23.35 -15.65 -1.32
CA ALA A 35 -24.33 -16.69 -1.60
C ALA A 35 -25.31 -16.23 -2.69
N LYS A 36 -25.68 -17.16 -3.57
CA LYS A 36 -26.55 -16.87 -4.71
C LYS A 36 -27.93 -16.37 -4.27
N GLY A 37 -28.42 -15.32 -4.92
CA GLY A 37 -29.76 -14.77 -4.71
C GLY A 37 -29.90 -13.96 -3.41
N VAL A 38 -28.79 -13.66 -2.72
CA VAL A 38 -28.80 -12.76 -1.55
C VAL A 38 -28.80 -11.28 -1.96
N TYR A 39 -28.22 -10.98 -3.13
CA TYR A 39 -28.10 -9.62 -3.66
C TYR A 39 -28.46 -9.60 -5.15
N GLU A 40 -28.93 -8.46 -5.62
CA GLU A 40 -29.14 -8.16 -7.04
C GLU A 40 -28.30 -6.95 -7.48
N THR A 41 -28.01 -6.83 -8.76
CA THR A 41 -27.31 -5.64 -9.28
C THR A 41 -28.14 -4.38 -8.99
N GLY A 42 -27.49 -3.36 -8.40
CA GLY A 42 -28.13 -2.14 -7.93
C GLY A 42 -28.45 -2.13 -6.44
N ASP A 43 -28.33 -3.27 -5.76
CA ASP A 43 -28.41 -3.33 -4.30
C ASP A 43 -27.31 -2.51 -3.64
N VAL A 44 -27.60 -2.00 -2.44
CA VAL A 44 -26.60 -1.39 -1.57
C VAL A 44 -26.34 -2.27 -0.36
N ALA A 45 -25.07 -2.47 -0.02
CA ALA A 45 -24.62 -3.27 1.11
C ALA A 45 -23.32 -2.72 1.69
N VAL A 46 -22.96 -3.14 2.91
CA VAL A 46 -21.69 -2.77 3.54
C VAL A 46 -20.57 -3.63 2.99
N TYR A 47 -19.46 -2.99 2.62
CA TYR A 47 -18.21 -3.64 2.27
C TYR A 47 -17.20 -3.55 3.41
N ILE A 48 -16.75 -4.70 3.89
CA ILE A 48 -15.68 -4.82 4.89
C ILE A 48 -14.40 -5.25 4.17
N PRO A 49 -13.36 -4.40 4.09
CA PRO A 49 -12.16 -4.68 3.31
C PRO A 49 -11.22 -5.69 3.99
N GLU A 50 -10.18 -6.10 3.27
CA GLU A 50 -9.07 -6.89 3.81
C GLU A 50 -8.39 -6.20 5.00
N GLN A 51 -7.74 -7.00 5.86
CA GLN A 51 -7.10 -6.57 7.12
C GLN A 51 -8.08 -6.09 8.21
N ALA A 52 -9.40 -6.02 7.95
CA ALA A 52 -10.39 -5.80 8.98
C ALA A 52 -10.41 -6.96 10.00
N VAL A 53 -10.49 -6.64 11.28
CA VAL A 53 -10.75 -7.56 12.39
C VAL A 53 -12.15 -7.31 12.89
N LEU A 54 -13.02 -8.32 12.78
CA LEU A 54 -14.42 -8.23 13.15
C LEU A 54 -14.60 -8.67 14.61
N PRO A 55 -15.54 -8.08 15.36
CA PRO A 55 -15.93 -8.65 16.65
C PRO A 55 -16.61 -10.01 16.44
N LEU A 56 -16.35 -10.99 17.32
CA LEU A 56 -16.86 -12.36 17.18
C LEU A 56 -18.39 -12.47 16.97
N PRO A 57 -19.24 -11.66 17.64
CA PRO A 57 -20.68 -11.68 17.37
C PRO A 57 -21.03 -11.35 15.91
N LEU A 58 -20.31 -10.42 15.29
CA LEU A 58 -20.50 -10.09 13.88
C LEU A 58 -20.02 -11.24 12.96
N VAL A 59 -18.92 -11.90 13.32
CA VAL A 59 -18.45 -13.09 12.58
C VAL A 59 -19.50 -14.20 12.60
N GLU A 60 -20.12 -14.44 13.76
CA GLU A 60 -21.19 -15.42 13.93
C GLU A 60 -22.45 -15.03 13.14
N GLU A 61 -22.89 -13.77 13.25
CA GLU A 61 -24.04 -13.23 12.52
C GLU A 61 -23.91 -13.43 11.01
N LEU A 62 -22.70 -13.19 10.46
CA LEU A 62 -22.42 -13.35 9.04
C LEU A 62 -22.20 -14.82 8.61
N GLY A 63 -22.26 -15.79 9.54
CA GLY A 63 -22.04 -17.21 9.27
C GLY A 63 -20.59 -17.54 8.89
N LEU A 64 -19.63 -16.73 9.35
CA LEU A 64 -18.21 -16.83 9.01
C LEU A 64 -17.35 -17.47 10.10
N THR A 65 -17.97 -18.03 11.14
CA THR A 65 -17.29 -18.73 12.24
C THR A 65 -16.28 -19.76 11.73
N GLY A 66 -15.01 -19.59 12.10
CA GLY A 66 -13.91 -20.47 11.70
C GLY A 66 -13.46 -20.35 10.24
N ARG A 67 -13.95 -19.35 9.49
CA ARG A 67 -13.63 -19.17 8.06
C ARG A 67 -12.65 -18.03 7.78
N LEU A 68 -12.54 -17.06 8.68
CA LEU A 68 -11.61 -15.93 8.55
C LEU A 68 -10.21 -16.29 9.05
N ALA A 69 -9.24 -15.42 8.79
CA ALA A 69 -7.85 -15.62 9.21
C ALA A 69 -7.61 -15.20 10.66
N GLY A 70 -6.39 -15.46 11.14
CA GLY A 70 -5.95 -15.11 12.50
C GLY A 70 -6.26 -16.21 13.51
N GLY A 71 -5.63 -16.13 14.70
CA GLY A 71 -5.81 -17.13 15.75
C GLY A 71 -7.26 -17.25 16.24
N ASN A 72 -8.02 -16.15 16.17
CA ASN A 72 -9.44 -16.09 16.55
C ASN A 72 -10.40 -16.32 15.37
N SER A 73 -9.89 -16.51 14.15
CA SER A 73 -10.70 -16.60 12.93
C SER A 73 -11.66 -15.42 12.75
N ASP A 74 -11.15 -14.20 12.91
CA ASP A 74 -11.89 -12.93 12.89
C ASP A 74 -11.32 -11.89 11.90
N ARG A 75 -10.21 -12.21 11.21
CA ARG A 75 -9.52 -11.29 10.31
C ARG A 75 -9.82 -11.56 8.84
N VAL A 76 -10.32 -10.54 8.13
CA VAL A 76 -10.57 -10.59 6.69
C VAL A 76 -9.25 -10.64 5.92
N LYS A 77 -9.16 -11.57 4.97
CA LYS A 77 -8.06 -11.69 4.00
C LYS A 77 -8.64 -12.03 2.62
N ALA A 78 -7.92 -11.69 1.55
CA ALA A 78 -8.21 -12.26 0.26
C ALA A 78 -8.12 -13.80 0.27
N VAL A 79 -9.04 -14.45 -0.41
CA VAL A 79 -9.06 -15.91 -0.59
C VAL A 79 -9.43 -16.26 -2.03
N ARG A 80 -9.14 -17.50 -2.44
CA ARG A 80 -9.75 -18.07 -3.64
C ARG A 80 -10.84 -19.05 -3.26
N LEU A 81 -12.02 -18.86 -3.81
CA LEU A 81 -13.15 -19.77 -3.66
C LEU A 81 -13.53 -20.25 -5.05
N ARG A 82 -13.38 -21.56 -5.29
CA ARG A 82 -13.69 -22.18 -6.60
C ARG A 82 -13.02 -21.45 -7.78
N GLY A 83 -11.76 -21.07 -7.62
CA GLY A 83 -10.97 -20.40 -8.67
C GLY A 83 -11.03 -18.87 -8.60
N GLU A 84 -12.17 -18.30 -8.20
CA GLU A 84 -12.39 -16.86 -8.16
C GLU A 84 -11.73 -16.20 -6.94
N LEU A 85 -11.15 -15.01 -7.17
CA LEU A 85 -10.63 -14.17 -6.10
C LEU A 85 -11.79 -13.50 -5.35
N SER A 86 -11.81 -13.67 -4.03
CA SER A 86 -12.73 -12.97 -3.13
C SER A 86 -11.94 -12.03 -2.23
N GLN A 87 -12.20 -10.73 -2.36
CA GLN A 87 -11.60 -9.65 -1.58
C GLN A 87 -12.68 -8.97 -0.75
N GLY A 88 -12.45 -8.90 0.56
CA GLY A 88 -13.41 -8.34 1.50
C GLY A 88 -14.65 -9.20 1.73
N ILE A 89 -15.63 -8.61 2.43
CA ILE A 89 -16.94 -9.19 2.74
C ILE A 89 -18.01 -8.19 2.35
N VAL A 90 -19.07 -8.66 1.70
CA VAL A 90 -20.28 -7.88 1.40
C VAL A 90 -21.41 -8.37 2.31
N CYS A 91 -21.95 -7.48 3.14
CA CYS A 91 -22.93 -7.83 4.18
C CYS A 91 -23.95 -6.73 4.46
N ARG A 92 -25.05 -7.11 5.13
CA ARG A 92 -26.04 -6.19 5.72
C ARG A 92 -26.18 -6.51 7.21
N PRO A 93 -25.28 -5.98 8.06
CA PRO A 93 -25.29 -6.32 9.48
C PRO A 93 -26.55 -5.77 10.17
N GLY A 94 -27.09 -6.54 11.11
CA GLY A 94 -28.30 -6.19 11.87
C GLY A 94 -28.14 -4.91 12.69
N ALA A 95 -26.92 -4.58 13.12
CA ALA A 95 -26.61 -3.32 13.77
C ALA A 95 -26.92 -2.07 12.90
N LEU A 96 -27.03 -2.24 11.59
CA LEU A 96 -27.39 -1.18 10.65
C LEU A 96 -28.81 -1.35 10.08
N ALA A 97 -29.63 -2.24 10.65
CA ALA A 97 -31.02 -2.40 10.24
C ALA A 97 -31.79 -1.08 10.36
N GLY A 98 -32.48 -0.70 9.27
CA GLY A 98 -33.20 0.58 9.19
C GLY A 98 -32.34 1.78 8.81
N THR A 99 -31.02 1.62 8.64
CA THR A 99 -30.16 2.66 8.07
C THR A 99 -30.39 2.76 6.56
N ASP A 100 -30.54 3.98 6.04
CA ASP A 100 -30.55 4.23 4.60
C ASP A 100 -29.12 4.09 4.05
N LEU A 101 -28.77 2.86 3.63
CA LEU A 101 -27.45 2.55 3.11
C LEU A 101 -27.17 3.29 1.79
N ALA A 102 -28.18 3.61 0.98
CA ALA A 102 -27.97 4.34 -0.27
C ALA A 102 -27.55 5.78 0.02
N ARG A 103 -28.22 6.43 0.98
CA ARG A 103 -27.78 7.75 1.46
C ARG A 103 -26.40 7.70 2.09
N ALA A 104 -26.15 6.70 2.93
CA ALA A 104 -24.86 6.52 3.58
C ALA A 104 -23.70 6.29 2.59
N ALA A 105 -23.96 5.57 1.49
CA ALA A 105 -22.99 5.39 0.41
C ALA A 105 -22.64 6.72 -0.26
N ALA A 106 -23.65 7.54 -0.57
CA ALA A 106 -23.44 8.87 -1.16
C ALA A 106 -22.68 9.82 -0.23
N ASP A 107 -22.93 9.74 1.08
CA ASP A 107 -22.25 10.54 2.09
C ASP A 107 -20.88 9.97 2.50
N GLY A 108 -20.52 8.78 2.00
CA GLY A 108 -19.27 8.09 2.33
C GLY A 108 -19.14 7.78 3.82
N VAL A 109 -20.22 7.38 4.48
CA VAL A 109 -20.22 7.08 5.92
C VAL A 109 -19.34 5.87 6.22
N ASP A 110 -18.44 6.02 7.20
CA ASP A 110 -17.62 4.92 7.71
C ASP A 110 -18.31 4.25 8.92
N PHE A 111 -18.62 2.97 8.78
CA PHE A 111 -19.28 2.15 9.78
C PHE A 111 -18.32 1.36 10.66
N ALA A 112 -16.99 1.51 10.50
CA ALA A 112 -16.01 0.72 11.24
C ALA A 112 -16.22 0.80 12.76
N GLU A 113 -16.38 2.00 13.30
CA GLU A 113 -16.60 2.23 14.74
C GLU A 113 -17.93 1.61 15.22
N VAL A 114 -19.04 1.90 14.52
CA VAL A 114 -20.38 1.39 14.87
C VAL A 114 -20.42 -0.14 14.87
N LEU A 115 -19.68 -0.78 13.96
CA LEU A 115 -19.59 -2.23 13.85
C LEU A 115 -18.50 -2.85 14.72
N GLY A 116 -17.73 -2.05 15.47
CA GLY A 116 -16.61 -2.52 16.29
C GLY A 116 -15.47 -3.15 15.48
N ILE A 117 -15.35 -2.80 14.20
CA ILE A 117 -14.35 -3.33 13.28
C ILE A 117 -13.07 -2.51 13.44
N THR A 118 -11.96 -3.20 13.65
CA THR A 118 -10.64 -2.57 13.78
C THR A 118 -9.69 -3.03 12.68
N LYS A 119 -8.58 -2.32 12.50
CA LYS A 119 -7.56 -2.72 11.53
C LYS A 119 -6.56 -3.68 12.19
N TRP A 120 -6.32 -4.82 11.57
CA TRP A 120 -5.22 -5.69 11.96
C TRP A 120 -3.88 -5.02 11.64
N VAL A 121 -3.02 -4.94 12.64
CA VAL A 121 -1.65 -4.45 12.50
C VAL A 121 -0.68 -5.59 12.83
N PRO A 122 0.24 -5.95 11.93
CA PRO A 122 1.26 -6.94 12.21
C PRO A 122 2.21 -6.48 13.32
N PRO A 123 2.82 -7.41 14.08
CA PRO A 123 3.88 -7.05 15.02
C PRO A 123 5.10 -6.50 14.28
N ILE A 124 5.68 -5.41 14.79
CA ILE A 124 6.89 -4.80 14.22
C ILE A 124 8.11 -5.63 14.67
N PRO A 125 8.94 -6.13 13.73
CA PRO A 125 10.18 -6.80 14.09
C PRO A 125 11.12 -5.91 14.92
N PRO A 126 11.88 -6.44 15.89
CA PRO A 126 12.78 -5.62 16.73
C PRO A 126 13.80 -4.82 15.93
N THR A 127 14.27 -5.34 14.79
CA THR A 127 15.21 -4.65 13.89
C THR A 127 14.59 -3.47 13.14
N MET A 128 13.27 -3.39 13.07
CA MET A 128 12.50 -2.28 12.49
C MET A 128 11.98 -1.31 13.57
N ASN A 129 12.31 -1.55 14.83
CA ASN A 129 11.96 -0.71 15.95
C ASN A 129 13.24 -0.11 16.57
N GLY A 130 13.09 0.89 17.44
CA GLY A 130 14.20 1.55 18.09
C GLY A 130 13.75 2.71 18.96
N ASP A 131 14.72 3.34 19.63
CA ASP A 131 14.47 4.60 20.33
C ASP A 131 14.10 5.68 19.30
N VAL A 132 13.19 6.57 19.67
CA VAL A 132 12.65 7.60 18.78
C VAL A 132 12.88 8.99 19.35
N GLU A 133 12.97 9.95 18.44
CA GLU A 133 12.95 11.38 18.74
C GLU A 133 11.77 12.07 18.04
N VAL A 134 11.35 13.20 18.61
CA VAL A 134 10.35 14.07 17.99
C VAL A 134 10.99 14.76 16.78
N ALA A 135 10.35 14.62 15.63
CA ALA A 135 10.83 15.10 14.35
C ALA A 135 9.68 15.75 13.56
N PRO A 136 9.22 16.94 13.98
CA PRO A 136 8.05 17.61 13.39
C PRO A 136 8.34 18.09 11.96
N ASP A 137 9.62 18.17 11.62
CA ASP A 137 10.16 18.64 10.36
C ASP A 137 10.55 17.52 9.39
N LEU A 138 10.11 16.28 9.65
CA LEU A 138 10.20 15.22 8.64
C LEU A 138 9.41 15.61 7.39
N LEU A 139 9.95 15.27 6.23
CA LEU A 139 9.15 15.23 5.01
C LEU A 139 8.39 13.90 5.02
N PRO A 140 7.07 13.90 5.25
CA PRO A 140 6.31 12.67 5.30
C PRO A 140 6.15 12.09 3.90
N TRP A 141 6.11 10.77 3.80
CA TRP A 141 5.63 10.11 2.59
C TRP A 141 4.13 9.85 2.68
N VAL A 142 3.46 9.92 1.53
CA VAL A 142 2.01 9.84 1.44
C VAL A 142 1.48 8.42 1.63
N ASP A 143 0.20 8.33 2.00
CA ASP A 143 -0.53 7.09 1.86
C ASP A 143 -0.88 6.83 0.39
N ILE A 144 -0.68 5.58 -0.04
CA ILE A 144 -0.97 5.14 -1.39
C ILE A 144 -2.21 4.27 -1.33
N GLU A 145 -3.28 4.81 -1.91
CA GLU A 145 -4.57 4.14 -2.01
C GLU A 145 -4.57 3.05 -3.08
N ASN A 146 -5.44 2.06 -2.92
CA ASN A 146 -5.57 0.97 -3.88
C ASN A 146 -6.45 1.41 -5.05
N LEU A 147 -5.95 1.24 -6.28
CA LEU A 147 -6.65 1.55 -7.52
C LEU A 147 -7.99 0.82 -7.62
N GLN A 148 -8.10 -0.38 -7.05
CA GLN A 148 -9.35 -1.13 -7.04
C GLN A 148 -10.48 -0.41 -6.26
N ARG A 149 -10.10 0.38 -5.25
CA ARG A 149 -11.04 1.19 -4.47
C ARG A 149 -11.38 2.50 -5.16
N TYR A 150 -10.38 3.11 -5.77
CA TYR A 150 -10.49 4.42 -6.42
C TYR A 150 -10.05 4.31 -7.88
N PRO A 151 -10.87 3.72 -8.76
CA PRO A 151 -10.50 3.52 -10.17
C PRO A 151 -10.30 4.84 -10.91
N ASP A 152 -11.00 5.89 -10.49
CA ASP A 152 -11.04 7.19 -11.18
C ASP A 152 -9.88 8.13 -10.77
N VAL A 153 -8.86 7.62 -10.05
CA VAL A 153 -7.66 8.43 -9.72
C VAL A 153 -6.94 8.88 -10.99
N PHE A 154 -7.03 8.07 -12.06
CA PHE A 154 -6.43 8.36 -13.35
C PHE A 154 -7.45 8.36 -14.48
N GLU A 155 -7.33 9.33 -15.38
CA GLU A 155 -8.14 9.44 -16.59
C GLU A 155 -7.58 8.52 -17.68
N PRO A 156 -8.43 7.77 -18.41
CA PRO A 156 -8.00 6.98 -19.57
C PRO A 156 -7.15 7.80 -20.55
N GLY A 157 -5.97 7.28 -20.90
CA GLY A 157 -5.05 7.91 -21.83
C GLY A 157 -4.09 8.94 -21.22
N GLU A 158 -4.25 9.35 -19.96
CA GLU A 158 -3.31 10.30 -19.35
C GLU A 158 -1.91 9.68 -19.19
N PRO A 159 -0.81 10.45 -19.33
CA PRO A 159 0.53 9.90 -19.17
C PRO A 159 0.81 9.44 -17.73
N VAL A 160 1.16 8.16 -17.57
CA VAL A 160 1.52 7.55 -16.28
C VAL A 160 2.85 6.81 -16.35
N VAL A 161 3.42 6.58 -15.18
CA VAL A 161 4.57 5.71 -14.94
C VAL A 161 4.17 4.63 -13.95
N LEU A 162 4.48 3.38 -14.28
CA LEU A 162 4.29 2.22 -13.42
C LEU A 162 5.64 1.72 -12.95
N THR A 163 5.84 1.69 -11.64
CA THR A 163 6.99 1.06 -11.02
C THR A 163 6.60 -0.23 -10.33
N GLU A 164 7.53 -1.18 -10.28
CA GLU A 164 7.35 -2.40 -9.49
C GLU A 164 7.12 -2.03 -8.02
N LYS A 165 6.02 -2.51 -7.44
CA LYS A 165 5.81 -2.41 -6.00
C LYS A 165 6.65 -3.49 -5.32
N LEU A 166 7.65 -3.05 -4.56
CA LEU A 166 8.45 -3.94 -3.74
C LEU A 166 7.73 -4.24 -2.42
N HIS A 167 8.01 -5.43 -1.91
CA HIS A 167 7.49 -5.93 -0.65
C HIS A 167 8.60 -5.98 0.38
N GLY A 168 8.64 -4.97 1.24
CA GLY A 168 9.66 -4.81 2.26
C GLY A 168 9.15 -3.97 3.40
N THR A 169 9.90 -2.93 3.75
CA THR A 169 9.44 -1.85 4.63
C THR A 169 9.94 -0.50 4.10
N ALA A 170 9.06 0.49 4.15
CA ALA A 170 9.36 1.84 3.66
C ALA A 170 10.33 2.56 4.61
N CYS A 171 11.49 2.94 4.07
CA CYS A 171 12.51 3.76 4.70
C CYS A 171 12.37 5.21 4.20
N LEU A 172 12.17 6.12 5.14
CA LEU A 172 12.02 7.55 4.90
C LEU A 172 13.27 8.25 5.45
N LEU A 173 14.02 8.92 4.58
CA LEU A 173 15.12 9.79 4.99
C LEU A 173 14.73 11.24 4.72
N THR A 174 14.89 12.12 5.70
CA THR A 174 14.87 13.58 5.51
C THR A 174 16.25 14.14 5.83
N PHE A 175 16.84 14.85 4.88
CA PHE A 175 18.06 15.62 5.04
C PHE A 175 17.73 17.10 5.21
N HIS A 176 18.32 17.75 6.21
CA HIS A 176 18.17 19.17 6.52
C HIS A 176 19.46 19.90 6.12
N ALA A 177 19.40 20.72 5.07
CA ALA A 177 20.58 21.29 4.43
C ALA A 177 21.33 22.29 5.32
N GLU A 178 20.61 23.08 6.13
CA GLU A 178 21.21 24.09 7.00
C GLU A 178 22.07 23.48 8.12
N GLU A 179 21.63 22.34 8.66
CA GLU A 179 22.29 21.66 9.78
C GLU A 179 23.22 20.53 9.33
N GLY A 180 23.15 20.12 8.06
CA GLY A 180 23.77 18.87 7.58
C GLY A 180 23.21 17.62 8.28
N ARG A 181 21.99 17.70 8.82
CA ARG A 181 21.39 16.67 9.67
C ARG A 181 20.54 15.69 8.87
N VAL A 182 20.66 14.41 9.19
CA VAL A 182 19.82 13.34 8.65
C VAL A 182 18.85 12.85 9.72
N GLN A 183 17.59 12.67 9.35
CA GLN A 183 16.59 11.99 10.17
C GLN A 183 15.98 10.84 9.37
N VAL A 184 15.88 9.66 10.00
CA VAL A 184 15.40 8.43 9.36
C VAL A 184 14.15 7.96 10.07
N SER A 185 13.16 7.49 9.32
CA SER A 185 11.90 6.99 9.87
C SER A 185 11.35 5.84 9.04
N SER A 186 10.43 5.08 9.65
CA SER A 186 9.54 4.19 8.90
C SER A 186 8.26 4.93 8.52
N LYS A 187 7.42 4.31 7.70
CA LYS A 187 6.09 4.85 7.42
C LYS A 187 5.25 5.07 8.69
N GLY A 188 5.25 4.11 9.60
CA GLY A 188 4.47 4.17 10.84
C GLY A 188 4.96 5.22 11.84
N PHE A 189 6.27 5.40 11.98
CA PHE A 189 6.84 6.45 12.84
C PHE A 189 6.73 7.84 12.21
N GLY A 190 6.99 7.96 10.90
CA GLY A 190 6.94 9.23 10.18
C GLY A 190 5.54 9.85 10.20
N ALA A 191 4.49 9.02 10.09
CA ALA A 191 3.10 9.48 10.23
C ALA A 191 2.77 10.10 11.60
N LYS A 192 3.60 9.84 12.63
CA LYS A 192 3.45 10.39 13.98
C LYS A 192 4.41 11.55 14.25
N GLY A 193 5.17 12.00 13.25
CA GLY A 193 6.21 13.01 13.42
C GLY A 193 7.39 12.52 14.27
N LEU A 194 7.73 11.23 14.16
CA LEU A 194 8.82 10.60 14.90
C LEU A 194 9.92 10.11 13.95
N ALA A 195 11.17 10.32 14.33
CA ALA A 195 12.33 9.73 13.69
C ALA A 195 12.97 8.70 14.61
N LEU A 196 13.55 7.66 14.03
CA LEU A 196 14.34 6.66 14.74
C LEU A 196 15.71 7.25 15.05
N GLN A 197 16.15 7.15 16.30
CA GLN A 197 17.52 7.47 16.69
C GLN A 197 18.49 6.51 15.99
N GLU A 198 19.68 7.03 15.69
CA GLU A 198 20.71 6.28 14.98
C GLU A 198 21.19 5.08 15.80
N ASP A 199 20.94 3.88 15.27
CA ASP A 199 21.44 2.61 15.80
C ASP A 199 21.93 1.76 14.61
N PRO A 200 23.21 1.37 14.55
CA PRO A 200 23.75 0.55 13.46
C PRO A 200 23.13 -0.85 13.36
N ARG A 201 22.33 -1.27 14.35
CA ARG A 201 21.54 -2.51 14.31
C ARG A 201 20.15 -2.30 13.71
N ASN A 202 19.65 -1.07 13.68
CA ASN A 202 18.34 -0.73 13.11
C ASN A 202 18.38 -0.87 11.58
N LEU A 203 17.35 -1.51 11.02
CA LEU A 203 17.30 -1.88 9.61
C LEU A 203 17.34 -0.64 8.68
N TYR A 204 16.65 0.43 9.04
CA TYR A 204 16.57 1.65 8.22
C TYR A 204 17.89 2.40 8.21
N TRP A 205 18.52 2.56 9.38
CA TRP A 205 19.85 3.16 9.47
C TRP A 205 20.91 2.35 8.73
N ARG A 206 20.86 1.01 8.81
CA ARG A 206 21.72 0.14 7.99
C ARG A 206 21.55 0.36 6.50
N ALA A 207 20.32 0.56 6.02
CA ALA A 207 20.07 0.90 4.62
C ALA A 207 20.66 2.27 4.26
N VAL A 208 20.43 3.28 5.10
CA VAL A 208 20.93 4.66 4.89
C VAL A 208 22.46 4.69 4.82
N HIS A 209 23.16 4.01 5.73
CA HIS A 209 24.62 3.92 5.70
C HIS A 209 25.13 3.07 4.54
N GLY A 210 24.56 1.87 4.36
CA GLY A 210 25.03 0.91 3.36
C GLY A 210 24.89 1.40 1.92
N HIS A 211 23.95 2.31 1.65
CA HIS A 211 23.72 2.93 0.34
C HIS A 211 24.19 4.39 0.26
N GLY A 212 24.85 4.92 1.30
CA GLY A 212 25.38 6.29 1.30
C GLY A 212 24.32 7.38 1.10
N LEU A 213 23.07 7.14 1.53
CA LEU A 213 21.92 7.97 1.16
C LEU A 213 22.01 9.42 1.69
N ALA A 214 22.73 9.63 2.79
CA ALA A 214 22.98 10.97 3.33
C ALA A 214 23.71 11.86 2.32
N GLY A 215 24.80 11.37 1.71
CA GLY A 215 25.56 12.12 0.71
C GLY A 215 24.81 12.33 -0.60
N VAL A 216 23.93 11.40 -0.96
CA VAL A 216 23.01 11.56 -2.11
C VAL A 216 22.03 12.70 -1.85
N ALA A 217 21.41 12.71 -0.66
CA ALA A 217 20.46 13.76 -0.28
C ALA A 217 21.13 15.13 -0.17
N GLU A 218 22.36 15.20 0.34
CA GLU A 218 23.16 16.42 0.42
C GLU A 218 23.46 17.02 -0.97
N ARG A 219 24.04 16.23 -1.88
CA ARG A 219 24.31 16.68 -3.26
C ARG A 219 23.03 17.12 -3.98
N LEU A 220 21.94 16.39 -3.77
CA LEU A 220 20.65 16.74 -4.36
C LEU A 220 20.11 18.06 -3.77
N ALA A 221 20.25 18.27 -2.46
CA ALA A 221 19.83 19.51 -1.80
C ALA A 221 20.59 20.72 -2.36
N GLU A 222 21.92 20.60 -2.50
CA GLU A 222 22.76 21.63 -3.11
C GLU A 222 22.33 21.92 -4.56
N ARG A 223 22.18 20.88 -5.38
CA ARG A 223 21.80 21.01 -6.79
C ARG A 223 20.44 21.68 -6.97
N LEU A 224 19.49 21.40 -6.09
CA LEU A 224 18.13 21.94 -6.15
C LEU A 224 17.96 23.28 -5.40
N GLY A 225 18.95 23.71 -4.62
CA GLY A 225 18.79 24.82 -3.67
C GLY A 225 17.72 24.53 -2.62
N ALA A 226 17.58 23.27 -2.21
CA ALA A 226 16.52 22.82 -1.31
C ALA A 226 16.93 22.97 0.16
N ARG A 227 15.99 23.41 1.01
CA ARG A 227 16.17 23.48 2.46
C ARG A 227 16.15 22.10 3.10
N ARG A 228 15.30 21.22 2.56
CA ARG A 228 15.16 19.82 2.98
C ARG A 228 14.99 18.92 1.76
N VAL A 229 15.53 17.70 1.83
CA VAL A 229 15.35 16.65 0.82
C VAL A 229 14.84 15.38 1.48
N GLY A 230 13.79 14.81 0.91
CA GLY A 230 13.20 13.55 1.31
C GLY A 230 13.55 12.45 0.31
N LEU A 231 14.20 11.39 0.76
CA LEU A 231 14.43 10.17 -0.02
C LEU A 231 13.55 9.05 0.53
N PHE A 232 12.70 8.47 -0.32
CA PHE A 232 11.76 7.43 0.08
C PHE A 232 12.03 6.16 -0.72
N GLY A 233 12.39 5.09 -0.01
CA GLY A 233 12.73 3.82 -0.63
C GLY A 233 12.26 2.63 0.17
N GLU A 234 12.27 1.47 -0.45
CA GLU A 234 11.88 0.21 0.17
C GLU A 234 13.13 -0.54 0.60
N VAL A 235 13.23 -0.89 1.89
CA VAL A 235 14.23 -1.86 2.36
C VAL A 235 13.63 -3.24 2.23
N TYR A 236 14.35 -4.18 1.61
CA TYR A 236 13.85 -5.52 1.31
C TYR A 236 14.93 -6.59 1.50
N GLY A 237 14.50 -7.85 1.50
CA GLY A 237 15.40 -9.00 1.64
C GLY A 237 14.86 -10.08 2.57
N SER A 238 15.49 -11.25 2.52
CA SER A 238 15.28 -12.31 3.50
C SER A 238 15.50 -11.76 4.92
N GLY A 239 14.54 -11.99 5.82
CA GLY A 239 14.56 -11.42 7.17
C GLY A 239 13.98 -10.02 7.30
N VAL A 240 13.56 -9.38 6.19
CA VAL A 240 12.69 -8.19 6.19
C VAL A 240 11.23 -8.62 6.03
N GLN A 241 10.93 -9.31 4.93
CA GLN A 241 9.63 -9.92 4.59
C GLN A 241 9.84 -11.27 3.88
N ASP A 242 8.75 -11.93 3.46
CA ASP A 242 8.80 -13.19 2.73
C ASP A 242 9.33 -13.08 1.30
N LEU A 243 9.21 -11.90 0.67
CA LEU A 243 9.73 -11.65 -0.67
C LEU A 243 11.14 -11.04 -0.60
N ALA A 244 12.14 -11.85 -0.92
CA ALA A 244 13.55 -11.52 -0.66
C ALA A 244 14.26 -10.79 -1.81
N TYR A 245 13.78 -10.88 -3.06
CA TYR A 245 14.42 -10.26 -4.23
C TYR A 245 15.93 -10.60 -4.39
N GLY A 246 16.37 -11.74 -3.89
CA GLY A 246 17.78 -12.14 -3.87
C GLY A 246 18.67 -11.38 -2.87
N ALA A 247 18.10 -10.53 -2.01
CA ALA A 247 18.79 -9.83 -0.94
C ALA A 247 18.59 -10.53 0.42
N ASP A 248 19.49 -10.27 1.37
CA ASP A 248 19.42 -10.81 2.74
C ASP A 248 19.72 -9.68 3.74
N ALA A 249 18.81 -9.46 4.69
CA ALA A 249 18.93 -8.45 5.73
C ALA A 249 20.13 -8.66 6.66
N ARG A 250 20.76 -9.83 6.68
CA ARG A 250 21.97 -10.13 7.45
C ARG A 250 23.26 -9.79 6.72
N SER A 251 23.18 -9.48 5.42
CA SER A 251 24.34 -9.01 4.64
C SER A 251 24.83 -7.65 5.12
N GLU A 252 26.06 -7.29 4.78
CA GLU A 252 26.63 -5.98 5.10
C GLU A 252 25.77 -4.84 4.53
N THR A 253 25.42 -4.94 3.24
CA THR A 253 24.47 -4.05 2.58
C THR A 253 23.10 -4.72 2.46
N VAL A 254 22.08 -4.15 3.09
CA VAL A 254 20.69 -4.62 2.97
C VAL A 254 20.11 -4.24 1.61
N GLY A 255 19.11 -4.99 1.12
CA GLY A 255 18.40 -4.63 -0.09
C GLY A 255 17.69 -3.28 0.08
N TYR A 256 17.87 -2.37 -0.87
CA TYR A 256 17.23 -1.06 -0.88
C TYR A 256 16.95 -0.62 -2.31
N ALA A 257 15.79 -0.01 -2.54
CA ALA A 257 15.50 0.67 -3.79
C ALA A 257 14.66 1.93 -3.56
N LEU A 258 15.09 3.05 -4.12
CA LEU A 258 14.40 4.35 -4.03
C LEU A 258 13.20 4.38 -4.97
N PHE A 259 12.04 4.84 -4.47
CA PHE A 259 10.81 4.94 -5.27
C PHE A 259 10.26 6.36 -5.39
N ASP A 260 10.70 7.29 -4.53
CA ASP A 260 10.23 8.67 -4.59
C ASP A 260 11.21 9.65 -3.96
N VAL A 261 11.14 10.90 -4.41
CA VAL A 261 11.96 12.00 -3.93
C VAL A 261 11.07 13.22 -3.70
N SER A 262 11.29 13.92 -2.60
CA SER A 262 10.74 15.26 -2.39
C SER A 262 11.82 16.25 -2.02
N ALA A 263 11.60 17.53 -2.29
CA ALA A 263 12.47 18.59 -1.82
C ALA A 263 11.65 19.82 -1.45
N GLU A 264 12.00 20.48 -0.35
CA GLU A 264 11.43 21.77 -0.01
C GLU A 264 12.25 22.90 -0.60
N ILE A 265 11.65 23.65 -1.51
CA ILE A 265 12.25 24.75 -2.25
C ILE A 265 11.32 25.95 -2.13
N ASP A 266 11.84 27.08 -1.68
CA ASP A 266 11.08 28.32 -1.46
C ASP A 266 9.84 28.14 -0.56
N GLY A 267 9.95 27.31 0.48
CA GLY A 267 8.84 27.02 1.41
C GLY A 267 7.77 26.06 0.88
N HIS A 268 7.98 25.47 -0.30
CA HIS A 268 7.06 24.51 -0.91
C HIS A 268 7.72 23.15 -1.10
N VAL A 269 7.05 22.09 -0.63
CA VAL A 269 7.46 20.71 -0.91
C VAL A 269 7.08 20.34 -2.34
N ARG A 270 8.07 19.96 -3.13
CA ARG A 270 7.94 19.48 -4.51
C ARG A 270 8.33 18.02 -4.59
N TRP A 271 7.63 17.27 -5.44
CA TRP A 271 7.88 15.84 -5.67
C TRP A 271 8.56 15.64 -7.01
N PHE A 272 9.46 14.66 -7.06
CA PHE A 272 10.27 14.38 -8.23
C PHE A 272 10.24 12.90 -8.56
N ASP A 273 10.36 12.61 -9.85
CA ASP A 273 10.71 11.28 -10.32
C ASP A 273 12.20 11.03 -10.02
N PRO A 274 12.56 10.00 -9.24
CA PRO A 274 13.96 9.69 -8.93
C PRO A 274 14.87 9.62 -10.16
N GLU A 275 14.40 9.02 -11.25
CA GLU A 275 15.19 8.86 -12.49
C GLU A 275 15.47 10.20 -13.17
N ALA A 276 14.64 11.22 -12.95
CA ALA A 276 14.81 12.54 -13.54
C ALA A 276 15.76 13.44 -12.73
N VAL A 277 16.01 13.13 -11.46
CA VAL A 277 16.78 14.01 -10.56
C VAL A 277 18.05 13.40 -9.99
N LEU A 278 18.28 12.09 -10.13
CA LEU A 278 19.50 11.42 -9.67
C LEU A 278 20.41 11.02 -10.82
N GLU A 279 21.70 10.87 -10.54
CA GLU A 279 22.65 10.34 -11.52
C GLU A 279 22.44 8.83 -11.72
N ALA A 280 22.61 8.34 -12.94
CA ALA A 280 22.40 6.94 -13.25
C ALA A 280 23.34 6.04 -12.43
N GLY A 281 22.76 5.12 -11.64
CA GLY A 281 23.50 4.21 -10.77
C GLY A 281 23.95 4.80 -9.44
N GLU A 282 23.60 6.06 -9.12
CA GLU A 282 23.89 6.68 -7.83
C GLU A 282 23.21 5.95 -6.67
N VAL A 283 21.94 5.55 -6.88
CA VAL A 283 21.15 4.73 -5.96
C VAL A 283 20.32 3.75 -6.78
N ALA A 284 20.13 2.52 -6.28
CA ALA A 284 19.21 1.58 -6.90
C ALA A 284 17.78 2.15 -6.86
N LEU A 285 17.10 2.18 -8.00
CA LEU A 285 15.71 2.64 -8.10
C LEU A 285 14.78 1.43 -8.20
N VAL A 286 13.53 1.57 -7.75
CA VAL A 286 12.51 0.57 -8.05
C VAL A 286 12.35 0.45 -9.58
N PRO A 287 12.24 -0.77 -10.14
CA PRO A 287 12.15 -0.93 -11.59
C PRO A 287 10.96 -0.21 -12.19
N ARG A 288 11.19 0.59 -13.23
CA ARG A 288 10.14 1.11 -14.11
C ARG A 288 9.71 0.01 -15.07
N LEU A 289 8.43 -0.35 -15.02
CA LEU A 289 7.87 -1.41 -15.85
C LEU A 289 7.15 -0.88 -17.07
N TYR A 290 6.62 0.34 -16.99
CA TYR A 290 5.89 0.97 -18.07
C TYR A 290 5.89 2.51 -17.92
N SER A 291 5.89 3.19 -19.06
CA SER A 291 5.60 4.61 -19.18
C SER A 291 4.80 4.83 -20.45
N GLY A 292 3.65 5.50 -20.34
CA GLY A 292 2.73 5.66 -21.46
C GLY A 292 1.34 6.07 -21.01
N PRO A 293 0.35 6.04 -21.92
CA PRO A 293 -1.04 6.34 -21.59
C PRO A 293 -1.59 5.37 -20.54
N TYR A 294 -2.39 5.89 -19.61
CA TYR A 294 -3.10 5.10 -18.62
C TYR A 294 -4.18 4.25 -19.28
N ASP A 295 -4.12 2.95 -19.00
CA ASP A 295 -5.13 1.97 -19.37
C ASP A 295 -5.19 0.93 -18.24
N LEU A 296 -6.41 0.64 -17.76
CA LEU A 296 -6.61 -0.21 -16.59
C LEU A 296 -6.10 -1.64 -16.83
N ASP A 297 -6.36 -2.21 -18.01
CA ASP A 297 -5.94 -3.56 -18.34
C ASP A 297 -4.41 -3.68 -18.40
N THR A 298 -3.76 -2.66 -18.97
CA THR A 298 -2.29 -2.52 -18.96
C THR A 298 -1.75 -2.50 -17.53
N VAL A 299 -2.37 -1.71 -16.64
CA VAL A 299 -1.96 -1.65 -15.22
C VAL A 299 -2.12 -3.01 -14.54
N LEU A 300 -3.26 -3.69 -14.71
CA LEU A 300 -3.52 -4.99 -14.09
C LEU A 300 -2.59 -6.09 -14.64
N ALA A 301 -2.25 -6.03 -15.93
CA ALA A 301 -1.26 -6.91 -16.54
C ALA A 301 0.13 -6.72 -15.94
N HIS A 302 0.57 -5.46 -15.76
CA HIS A 302 1.86 -5.16 -15.11
C HIS A 302 1.85 -5.40 -13.59
N ALA A 303 0.71 -5.29 -12.91
CA ALA A 303 0.60 -5.66 -11.50
C ALA A 303 0.91 -7.15 -11.26
N SER A 304 0.58 -8.00 -12.24
CA SER A 304 0.80 -9.44 -12.19
C SER A 304 2.15 -9.84 -12.81
N GLY A 305 2.65 -11.04 -12.47
CA GLY A 305 3.86 -11.61 -13.03
C GLY A 305 4.98 -11.83 -12.02
N ARG A 306 6.21 -12.02 -12.53
CA ARG A 306 7.42 -12.21 -11.72
C ARG A 306 8.08 -10.88 -11.42
N GLU A 307 8.75 -10.82 -10.27
CA GLU A 307 9.57 -9.66 -9.89
C GLU A 307 10.75 -9.45 -10.85
N THR A 308 11.14 -8.20 -11.04
CA THR A 308 12.26 -7.82 -11.94
C THR A 308 13.50 -7.33 -11.20
N VAL A 309 13.39 -7.09 -9.89
CA VAL A 309 14.45 -6.50 -9.06
C VAL A 309 15.70 -7.37 -9.04
N SER A 310 15.55 -8.69 -8.91
CA SER A 310 16.69 -9.61 -8.81
C SER A 310 17.33 -9.95 -10.16
N GLY A 311 16.63 -9.65 -11.26
CA GLY A 311 16.97 -10.13 -12.62
C GLY A 311 16.85 -11.65 -12.81
N ARG A 312 16.31 -12.38 -11.82
CA ARG A 312 16.20 -13.85 -11.83
C ARG A 312 14.78 -14.37 -11.66
N GLU A 313 13.79 -13.48 -11.57
CA GLU A 313 12.38 -13.82 -11.43
C GLU A 313 12.15 -14.81 -10.28
N THR A 314 12.71 -14.54 -9.09
CA THR A 314 12.78 -15.50 -7.97
C THR A 314 11.42 -15.78 -7.32
N HIS A 315 10.51 -14.81 -7.35
CA HIS A 315 9.15 -14.93 -6.87
C HIS A 315 8.18 -14.08 -7.69
N LEU A 316 6.90 -14.14 -7.35
CA LEU A 316 5.90 -13.26 -7.94
C LEU A 316 6.11 -11.80 -7.49
N ARG A 317 5.71 -10.86 -8.32
CA ARG A 317 5.64 -9.44 -7.98
C ARG A 317 4.47 -9.17 -7.04
N GLU A 318 4.63 -8.25 -6.09
CA GLU A 318 3.51 -7.79 -5.26
C GLU A 318 2.47 -7.05 -6.09
N GLY A 319 2.92 -6.10 -6.90
CA GLY A 319 2.05 -5.26 -7.70
C GLY A 319 2.82 -4.14 -8.40
N VAL A 320 2.12 -3.07 -8.72
CA VAL A 320 2.71 -1.83 -9.23
C VAL A 320 2.23 -0.62 -8.45
N VAL A 321 3.07 0.41 -8.42
CA VAL A 321 2.66 1.77 -8.05
C VAL A 321 2.51 2.58 -9.33
N ILE A 322 1.37 3.25 -9.47
CA ILE A 322 1.03 4.09 -10.62
C ILE A 322 1.19 5.53 -10.17
N ARG A 323 1.93 6.34 -10.94
CA ARG A 323 2.06 7.79 -10.78
C ARG A 323 1.70 8.49 -12.07
N SER A 324 1.08 9.65 -11.96
CA SER A 324 1.03 10.60 -13.08
C SER A 324 2.45 10.96 -13.52
N ALA A 325 2.72 11.00 -14.83
CA ALA A 325 4.06 11.31 -15.34
C ALA A 325 4.48 12.75 -15.04
N THR A 326 3.50 13.65 -14.91
CA THR A 326 3.67 14.99 -14.35
C THR A 326 2.87 15.07 -13.06
N GLU A 327 3.54 15.42 -11.96
CA GLU A 327 2.93 15.50 -10.63
C GLU A 327 1.69 16.41 -10.65
N ARG A 328 0.56 15.88 -10.16
CA ARG A 328 -0.70 16.62 -10.05
C ARG A 328 -1.47 16.22 -8.79
N TYR A 329 -2.33 17.12 -8.35
CA TYR A 329 -3.32 16.83 -7.33
C TYR A 329 -4.42 15.89 -7.88
N SER A 330 -4.90 14.99 -7.04
CA SER A 330 -6.04 14.12 -7.29
C SER A 330 -7.16 14.47 -6.30
N PRO A 331 -8.31 14.97 -6.75
CA PRO A 331 -9.46 15.20 -5.88
C PRO A 331 -10.06 13.88 -5.36
N VAL A 332 -9.84 12.77 -6.05
CA VAL A 332 -10.34 11.44 -5.68
C VAL A 332 -9.67 10.93 -4.41
N THR A 333 -8.36 11.12 -4.28
CA THR A 333 -7.57 10.70 -3.11
C THR A 333 -7.26 11.84 -2.15
N GLY A 334 -7.65 13.08 -2.49
CA GLY A 334 -7.39 14.27 -1.66
C GLY A 334 -5.93 14.68 -1.56
N GLY A 335 -5.07 14.21 -2.48
CA GLY A 335 -3.63 14.36 -2.39
C GLY A 335 -2.94 14.18 -3.73
N ARG A 336 -1.84 13.43 -3.77
CA ARG A 336 -1.10 13.17 -5.02
C ARG A 336 -1.85 12.19 -5.90
N ALA A 337 -1.74 12.34 -7.22
CA ALA A 337 -2.20 11.36 -8.19
C ALA A 337 -1.23 10.16 -8.25
N ILE A 338 -1.35 9.31 -7.22
CA ILE A 338 -0.58 8.10 -7.00
C ILE A 338 -1.50 7.02 -6.43
N ALA A 339 -1.42 5.81 -6.95
CA ALA A 339 -2.18 4.65 -6.45
C ALA A 339 -1.36 3.37 -6.59
N LYS A 340 -1.81 2.27 -5.98
CA LYS A 340 -1.23 0.94 -6.14
C LYS A 340 -2.24 -0.04 -6.72
N ALA A 341 -1.76 -0.94 -7.56
CA ALA A 341 -2.50 -2.13 -7.98
C ALA A 341 -1.74 -3.37 -7.48
N VAL A 342 -2.40 -4.21 -6.68
CA VAL A 342 -1.79 -5.39 -6.07
C VAL A 342 -2.21 -6.65 -6.82
N SER A 343 -1.25 -7.54 -7.08
CA SER A 343 -1.47 -8.81 -7.78
C SER A 343 -2.41 -9.74 -7.03
N PRO A 344 -3.44 -10.31 -7.69
CA PRO A 344 -4.23 -11.41 -7.14
C PRO A 344 -3.41 -12.61 -6.65
N ALA A 345 -2.32 -12.93 -7.34
CA ALA A 345 -1.43 -14.02 -6.97
C ALA A 345 -0.68 -13.70 -5.67
N TYR A 346 -0.33 -12.43 -5.46
CA TYR A 346 0.31 -11.95 -4.24
C TYR A 346 -0.63 -12.01 -3.04
N LEU A 347 -1.85 -11.51 -3.20
CA LEU A 347 -2.86 -11.48 -2.13
C LEU A 347 -3.22 -12.88 -1.60
N THR A 348 -3.07 -13.90 -2.45
CA THR A 348 -3.44 -15.28 -2.14
C THR A 348 -2.23 -16.21 -1.95
N ARG A 349 -1.02 -15.66 -1.87
CA ARG A 349 0.22 -16.43 -1.68
C ARG A 349 0.24 -17.13 -0.31
N LYS A 350 0.89 -18.28 -0.25
CA LYS A 350 0.99 -19.06 1.00
C LYS A 350 2.14 -18.54 1.85
N GLY A 351 1.90 -18.36 3.15
CA GLY A 351 2.95 -18.00 4.12
C GLY A 351 3.47 -16.57 4.03
N GLY A 352 2.75 -15.66 3.37
CA GLY A 352 3.16 -14.26 3.22
C GLY A 352 3.25 -13.51 4.55
N THR A 353 4.16 -12.54 4.63
CA THR A 353 4.30 -11.58 5.74
C THR A 353 3.85 -10.20 5.28
N GLU A 354 3.54 -9.29 6.21
CA GLU A 354 3.06 -7.93 5.89
C GLU A 354 3.52 -6.91 6.94
N PHE A 355 4.72 -7.09 7.53
CA PHE A 355 5.23 -6.20 8.58
C PHE A 355 5.32 -4.73 8.07
N GLU A 356 4.91 -3.74 8.84
CA GLU A 356 4.97 -2.31 8.44
C GLU A 356 5.40 -1.41 9.58
#